data_AF-G4D1L4-F1
#
_entry.id   AF-G4D1L4-F1
#
_cell.length_a   1.000
_cell.length_b   1.000
_cell.length_c   1.000
_cell.angle_alpha   90.00
_cell.angle_beta   90.00
_cell.angle_gamma   90.00
#
_symmetry.space_group_name_H-M   'P 1'
#
loop_
_entity.id
_entity.type
_entity.pdbx_description
1 polymer ?
#
loop_
_entity_poly.entity_id
_entity_poly.type
_entity_poly.pdbx_seq_one_letter_code
_entity_poly.pdbx_strand_id
1 'polypeptide(L)'
;MVSKDLKEIDKNDELIGKRFGKLKVISVYKKGKYKKCKCICDCGNTIDVYYSNLVSGRTVSCGCRGAEIANSYKNIVGKIYHDLIVEEKTEKREDGLIVWKCRCLKCGKYIEATKKQLDRGYVKDCGNHKYEDLLGQKFGELTIISFDKNREKYLCLCSCGKYTYVSRSNLISGHTLSCGHLSNERKYNYVDGALPYLLTGKIPSNNTSGVRGVSQTKNGKWISYITLRRKRYTLGTFKKKEDAIRARKKAEEELFQPILEKANNQENL
;
A
#
# COMPACT_ATOMS: atom_id res chain seq x y z
N MET A 1 -15.42 70.55 24.59
CA MET A 1 -14.35 70.94 23.63
C MET A 1 -13.31 69.83 23.69
N VAL A 2 -12.98 69.06 22.65
CA VAL A 2 -12.78 69.40 21.24
C VAL A 2 -13.18 68.20 20.38
N SER A 3 -14.09 68.48 19.45
CA SER A 3 -14.42 67.75 18.23
C SER A 3 -13.20 67.16 17.52
N LYS A 4 -13.18 65.84 17.28
CA LYS A 4 -12.20 65.19 16.40
C LYS A 4 -12.89 64.51 15.22
N ASP A 5 -12.95 65.28 14.13
CA ASP A 5 -12.82 64.84 12.75
C ASP A 5 -13.79 63.77 12.22
N LEU A 6 -15.08 64.12 12.13
CA LEU A 6 -15.91 63.62 11.04
C LEU A 6 -15.46 64.35 9.75
N LYS A 7 -14.59 63.70 8.98
CA LYS A 7 -13.98 64.28 7.77
C LYS A 7 -14.95 64.28 6.58
N GLU A 8 -14.92 65.38 5.84
CA GLU A 8 -15.65 65.66 4.61
C GLU A 8 -15.75 64.44 3.68
N ILE A 9 -16.99 64.07 3.37
CA ILE A 9 -17.32 63.10 2.32
C ILE A 9 -17.35 63.92 1.03
N ASP A 10 -16.33 63.75 0.20
CA ASP A 10 -16.31 64.38 -1.12
C ASP A 10 -17.21 63.56 -2.05
N LYS A 11 -18.42 64.06 -2.29
CA LYS A 11 -19.41 63.42 -3.18
C LYS A 11 -19.16 63.72 -4.67
N ASN A 12 -18.19 64.59 -5.00
CA ASN A 12 -17.86 65.01 -6.37
C ASN A 12 -16.52 64.46 -6.86
N ASP A 13 -15.93 63.49 -6.15
CA ASP A 13 -14.70 62.84 -6.58
C ASP A 13 -14.90 62.05 -7.88
N GLU A 14 -14.04 62.29 -8.87
CA GLU A 14 -14.08 61.65 -10.20
C GLU A 14 -13.99 60.12 -10.17
N LEU A 15 -13.61 59.51 -9.03
CA LEU A 15 -13.59 58.07 -8.87
C LEU A 15 -14.92 57.46 -8.43
N ILE A 16 -15.89 58.26 -7.97
CA ILE A 16 -17.19 57.76 -7.54
C ILE A 16 -17.92 57.12 -8.72
N GLY A 17 -18.43 55.90 -8.52
CA GLY A 17 -19.08 55.12 -9.56
C GLY A 17 -18.12 54.37 -10.50
N LYS A 18 -16.83 54.70 -10.54
CA LYS A 18 -15.83 53.97 -11.34
C LYS A 18 -15.60 52.57 -10.77
N ARG A 19 -15.30 51.63 -11.67
CA ARG A 19 -15.02 50.22 -11.36
C ARG A 19 -13.53 49.93 -11.47
N PHE A 20 -13.02 49.23 -10.46
CA PHE A 20 -11.63 48.78 -10.35
C PHE A 20 -11.66 47.27 -10.08
N GLY A 21 -11.59 46.49 -11.15
CA GLY A 21 -11.87 45.05 -11.10
C GLY A 21 -13.30 44.78 -10.64
N LYS A 22 -13.44 44.01 -9.54
CA LYS A 22 -14.74 43.68 -8.93
C LYS A 22 -15.25 44.76 -7.97
N LEU A 23 -14.52 45.85 -7.76
CA LEU A 23 -14.87 46.90 -6.81
C LEU A 23 -15.47 48.11 -7.53
N LYS A 24 -16.62 48.58 -7.06
CA LYS A 24 -17.24 49.84 -7.47
C LYS A 24 -17.15 50.84 -6.33
N VAL A 25 -16.61 52.04 -6.60
CA VAL A 25 -16.46 53.08 -5.58
C VAL A 25 -17.82 53.70 -5.25
N ILE A 26 -18.19 53.72 -3.98
CA ILE A 26 -19.42 54.33 -3.46
C ILE A 26 -19.15 55.74 -2.95
N SER A 27 -18.08 55.92 -2.16
CA SER A 27 -17.72 57.22 -1.62
C SER A 27 -16.24 57.31 -1.32
N VAL A 28 -15.74 58.55 -1.30
CA VAL A 28 -14.35 58.85 -0.97
C VAL A 28 -14.33 59.77 0.24
N TYR A 29 -13.48 59.43 1.21
CA TYR A 29 -13.36 60.17 2.46
C TYR A 29 -11.92 60.20 2.94
N LYS A 30 -11.55 61.22 3.71
CA LYS A 30 -10.24 61.29 4.36
C LYS A 30 -10.33 60.62 5.72
N LYS A 31 -9.32 59.83 6.10
CA LYS A 31 -9.15 59.28 7.47
C LYS A 31 -7.71 59.56 7.91
N GLY A 32 -7.53 60.50 8.84
CA GLY A 32 -6.20 61.02 9.17
C GLY A 32 -5.54 61.68 7.95
N LYS A 33 -4.26 61.37 7.67
CA LYS A 33 -3.52 61.88 6.51
C LYS A 33 -3.81 61.14 5.19
N TYR A 34 -4.65 60.11 5.21
CA TYR A 34 -4.86 59.24 4.06
C TYR A 34 -6.26 59.39 3.47
N LYS A 35 -6.34 59.33 2.13
CA LYS A 35 -7.60 59.29 1.37
C LYS A 35 -8.02 57.82 1.18
N LYS A 36 -9.25 57.48 1.56
CA LYS A 36 -9.83 56.14 1.45
C LYS A 36 -11.11 56.17 0.62
N CYS A 37 -11.36 55.08 -0.08
CA CYS A 37 -12.55 54.85 -0.89
C CYS A 37 -13.35 53.70 -0.26
N LYS A 38 -14.61 53.95 0.06
CA LYS A 38 -15.57 52.90 0.39
C LYS A 38 -16.07 52.29 -0.91
N CYS A 39 -15.86 51.01 -1.10
CA CYS A 39 -16.17 50.30 -2.33
C CYS A 39 -17.11 49.13 -2.06
N ILE A 40 -18.10 48.93 -2.93
CA ILE A 40 -18.90 47.69 -2.97
C ILE A 40 -18.27 46.74 -3.97
N CYS A 41 -18.10 45.49 -3.57
CA CYS A 41 -17.63 44.46 -4.46
C CYS A 41 -18.82 43.76 -5.11
N ASP A 42 -18.62 43.16 -6.29
CA ASP A 42 -19.61 42.27 -6.94
C ASP A 42 -20.04 41.12 -6.02
N CYS A 43 -19.23 40.78 -5.00
CA CYS A 43 -19.53 39.81 -3.94
C CYS A 43 -20.60 40.29 -2.93
N GLY A 44 -21.09 41.53 -3.04
CA GLY A 44 -22.00 42.18 -2.10
C GLY A 44 -21.32 42.81 -0.87
N ASN A 45 -20.07 42.45 -0.57
CA ASN A 45 -19.35 43.04 0.56
C ASN A 45 -18.88 44.46 0.27
N THR A 46 -18.97 45.32 1.30
CA THR A 46 -18.44 46.67 1.28
C THR A 46 -17.10 46.72 2.02
N ILE A 47 -16.07 47.28 1.39
CA ILE A 47 -14.71 47.38 1.96
C ILE A 47 -14.15 48.80 1.84
N ASP A 48 -13.26 49.16 2.77
CA ASP A 48 -12.52 50.43 2.75
C ASP A 48 -11.12 50.23 2.17
N VAL A 49 -10.84 50.84 1.01
CA VAL A 49 -9.56 50.70 0.28
C VAL A 49 -8.83 52.05 0.28
N TYR A 50 -7.50 52.04 0.30
CA TYR A 50 -6.73 53.27 0.10
C TYR A 50 -6.88 53.78 -1.33
N TYR A 51 -7.08 55.10 -1.50
CA TYR A 51 -7.24 55.74 -2.80
C TYR A 51 -6.07 55.39 -3.74
N SER A 52 -4.84 55.46 -3.24
CA SER A 52 -3.63 55.12 -4.00
C SER A 52 -3.59 53.65 -4.45
N ASN A 53 -4.09 52.71 -3.65
CA ASN A 53 -4.11 51.29 -4.00
C ASN A 53 -5.18 50.96 -5.04
N LEU A 54 -6.27 51.74 -5.07
CA LEU A 54 -7.32 51.61 -6.06
C LEU A 54 -6.85 52.13 -7.42
N VAL A 55 -6.26 53.33 -7.45
CA VAL A 55 -5.74 53.96 -8.68
C VAL A 55 -4.55 53.20 -9.26
N SER A 56 -3.65 52.69 -8.41
CA SER A 56 -2.51 51.87 -8.86
C SER A 56 -2.88 50.44 -9.25
N GLY A 57 -4.15 50.05 -9.16
CA GLY A 57 -4.62 48.71 -9.51
C GLY A 57 -4.16 47.60 -8.54
N ARG A 58 -3.57 47.93 -7.38
CA ARG A 58 -3.14 46.95 -6.37
C ARG A 58 -4.30 46.28 -5.66
N THR A 59 -5.48 46.89 -5.63
CA THR A 59 -6.66 46.32 -4.97
C THR A 59 -7.85 46.33 -5.93
N VAL A 60 -8.22 45.13 -6.40
CA VAL A 60 -9.24 44.92 -7.43
C VAL A 60 -10.41 44.01 -6.99
N SER A 61 -10.44 43.56 -5.73
CA SER A 61 -11.55 42.76 -5.18
C SER A 61 -11.63 42.82 -3.65
N CYS A 62 -12.77 42.38 -3.08
CA CYS A 62 -13.00 42.23 -1.63
C CYS A 62 -12.17 41.09 -0.98
N GLY A 63 -11.39 40.33 -1.77
CA GLY A 63 -10.75 39.09 -1.31
C GLY A 63 -11.67 37.86 -1.37
N CYS A 64 -12.93 38.00 -1.81
CA CYS A 64 -13.88 36.88 -1.92
C CYS A 64 -13.39 35.73 -2.80
N ARG A 65 -12.60 36.01 -3.85
CA ARG A 65 -12.06 34.99 -4.75
C ARG A 65 -11.16 34.01 -3.99
N GLY A 66 -10.36 34.49 -3.04
CA GLY A 66 -9.53 33.63 -2.18
C GLY A 66 -10.36 32.82 -1.20
N ALA A 67 -11.44 33.40 -0.66
CA ALA A 67 -12.35 32.72 0.26
C ALA A 67 -13.24 31.66 -0.41
N GLU A 68 -13.74 31.92 -1.62
CA GLU A 68 -14.51 30.98 -2.44
C GLU A 68 -13.66 29.78 -2.87
N ILE A 69 -12.43 30.04 -3.33
CA ILE A 69 -11.48 28.99 -3.68
C ILE A 69 -11.13 28.16 -2.43
N ALA A 70 -10.82 28.80 -1.30
CA ALA A 70 -10.50 28.12 -0.04
C ALA A 70 -11.68 27.29 0.53
N ASN A 71 -12.93 27.69 0.32
CA ASN A 71 -14.11 26.92 0.73
C ASN A 71 -14.44 25.77 -0.23
N SER A 72 -14.26 25.96 -1.54
CA SER A 72 -14.41 24.90 -2.53
C SER A 72 -13.40 23.75 -2.31
N TYR A 73 -12.16 24.06 -1.94
CA TYR A 73 -11.18 23.03 -1.55
C TYR A 73 -11.53 22.26 -0.27
N LYS A 74 -12.44 22.77 0.57
CA LYS A 74 -12.85 22.15 1.85
C LYS A 74 -14.05 21.21 1.73
N ASN A 75 -14.89 21.34 0.71
CA ASN A 75 -16.04 20.46 0.51
C ASN A 75 -15.74 19.38 -0.54
N ILE A 76 -15.73 18.13 -0.12
CA ILE A 76 -15.48 16.97 -1.00
C ILE A 76 -16.70 16.07 -1.18
N VAL A 77 -17.88 16.47 -0.70
CA VAL A 77 -19.13 15.73 -0.91
C VAL A 77 -19.40 15.53 -2.40
N GLY A 78 -19.81 14.31 -2.76
CA GLY A 78 -20.07 13.87 -4.13
C GLY A 78 -18.81 13.46 -4.91
N LYS A 79 -17.60 13.66 -4.36
CA LYS A 79 -16.38 13.23 -5.04
C LYS A 79 -16.16 11.72 -4.84
N ILE A 80 -15.69 11.10 -5.92
CA ILE A 80 -15.32 9.69 -5.94
C ILE A 80 -13.80 9.58 -5.76
N TYR A 81 -13.40 8.73 -4.83
CA TYR A 81 -12.02 8.38 -4.53
C TYR A 81 -11.91 6.86 -4.60
N HIS A 82 -11.30 6.33 -5.67
CA HIS A 82 -11.27 4.88 -5.92
C HIS A 82 -12.70 4.28 -5.88
N ASP A 83 -12.96 3.32 -5.02
CA ASP A 83 -14.27 2.66 -4.87
C ASP A 83 -15.16 3.31 -3.80
N LEU A 84 -14.92 4.57 -3.46
CA LEU A 84 -15.62 5.30 -2.40
C LEU A 84 -16.20 6.61 -2.91
N ILE A 85 -17.47 6.87 -2.60
CA ILE A 85 -18.12 8.17 -2.79
C ILE A 85 -18.29 8.87 -1.44
N VAL A 86 -17.88 10.14 -1.36
CA VAL A 86 -18.07 10.94 -0.14
C VAL A 86 -19.51 11.45 -0.11
N GLU A 87 -20.28 11.09 0.92
CA GLU A 87 -21.71 11.47 1.01
C GLU A 87 -21.94 12.60 2.01
N GLU A 88 -21.33 12.55 3.19
CA GLU A 88 -21.56 13.57 4.21
C GLU A 88 -20.30 13.94 5.00
N LYS A 89 -20.31 15.18 5.47
CA LYS A 89 -19.35 15.69 6.43
C LYS A 89 -19.75 15.21 7.82
N THR A 90 -18.79 14.67 8.58
CA THR A 90 -19.04 14.32 9.99
C THR A 90 -18.59 15.45 10.92
N GLU A 91 -19.06 15.41 12.17
CA GLU A 91 -18.60 16.29 13.24
C GLU A 91 -17.22 15.88 13.79
N LYS A 92 -16.78 14.66 13.50
CA LYS A 92 -15.53 14.10 14.01
C LYS A 92 -14.32 14.76 13.37
N ARG A 93 -13.26 14.90 14.17
CA ARG A 93 -11.95 15.38 13.74
C ARG A 93 -10.86 14.45 14.18
N GLU A 94 -9.92 14.20 13.27
CA GLU A 94 -8.74 13.37 13.49
C GLU A 94 -7.53 14.13 12.97
N ASP A 95 -6.48 14.31 13.78
CA ASP A 95 -5.28 15.11 13.42
C ASP A 95 -5.63 16.53 12.93
N GLY A 96 -6.67 17.14 13.53
CA GLY A 96 -7.18 18.46 13.12
C GLY A 96 -7.95 18.48 11.79
N LEU A 97 -8.06 17.34 11.09
CA LEU A 97 -8.76 17.20 9.83
C LEU A 97 -10.20 16.73 10.02
N ILE A 98 -11.09 17.15 9.12
CA ILE A 98 -12.48 16.70 9.07
C ILE A 98 -12.52 15.24 8.62
N VAL A 99 -13.25 14.42 9.36
CA VAL A 99 -13.58 13.05 8.97
C VAL A 99 -14.83 13.08 8.10
N TRP A 100 -14.80 12.34 6.99
CA TRP A 100 -15.88 12.26 6.01
C TRP A 100 -16.48 10.87 6.01
N LYS A 101 -17.80 10.78 5.89
CA LYS A 101 -18.48 9.52 5.72
C LYS A 101 -18.58 9.21 4.23
N CYS A 102 -18.00 8.08 3.88
CA CYS A 102 -17.89 7.61 2.50
C CYS A 102 -18.69 6.32 2.34
N ARG A 103 -19.49 6.22 1.28
CA ARG A 103 -20.16 4.99 0.89
C ARG A 103 -19.28 4.26 -0.12
N CYS A 104 -19.10 2.96 0.07
CA CYS A 104 -18.40 2.16 -0.92
C CYS A 104 -19.31 1.78 -2.08
N LEU A 105 -18.83 2.03 -3.30
CA LEU A 105 -19.55 1.79 -4.54
C LEU A 105 -19.72 0.29 -4.86
N LYS A 106 -18.93 -0.57 -4.22
CA LYS A 106 -18.99 -2.04 -4.38
C LYS A 106 -19.94 -2.71 -3.38
N CYS A 107 -19.77 -2.43 -2.07
CA CYS A 107 -20.53 -3.10 -0.99
C CYS A 107 -21.73 -2.27 -0.48
N GLY A 108 -21.80 -0.98 -0.79
CA GLY A 108 -22.74 -0.05 -0.16
C GLY A 108 -22.45 0.26 1.32
N LYS A 109 -21.44 -0.38 1.94
CA LYS A 109 -21.07 -0.11 3.34
C LYS A 109 -20.44 1.26 3.48
N TYR A 110 -20.64 1.84 4.66
CA TYR A 110 -20.10 3.14 5.02
C TYR A 110 -18.78 3.00 5.77
N ILE A 111 -17.84 3.88 5.47
CA ILE A 111 -16.60 4.05 6.22
C ILE A 111 -16.36 5.53 6.52
N GLU A 112 -15.52 5.79 7.51
CA GLU A 112 -15.07 7.11 7.88
C GLU A 112 -13.61 7.29 7.44
N ALA A 113 -13.32 8.37 6.71
CA ALA A 113 -11.97 8.68 6.24
C ALA A 113 -11.73 10.18 6.17
N THR A 114 -10.50 10.60 6.46
CA THR A 114 -10.06 11.99 6.29
C THR A 114 -9.72 12.26 4.82
N LYS A 115 -9.83 13.53 4.38
CA LYS A 115 -9.42 13.94 3.04
C LYS A 115 -7.96 13.54 2.71
N LYS A 116 -7.05 13.65 3.69
CA LYS A 116 -5.64 13.26 3.54
C LYS A 116 -5.48 11.77 3.22
N GLN A 117 -6.26 10.90 3.85
CA GLN A 117 -6.25 9.45 3.58
C GLN A 117 -6.80 9.13 2.20
N LEU A 118 -7.86 9.83 1.77
CA LEU A 118 -8.46 9.68 0.45
C LEU A 118 -7.53 10.17 -0.67
N ASP A 119 -6.97 11.38 -0.53
CA ASP A 119 -6.05 11.98 -1.52
C ASP A 119 -4.75 11.15 -1.67
N ARG A 120 -4.22 10.61 -0.56
CA ARG A 120 -3.02 9.74 -0.59
C ARG A 120 -3.31 8.30 -0.97
N GLY A 121 -4.57 7.90 -1.07
CA GLY A 121 -4.97 6.53 -1.40
C GLY A 121 -4.64 5.51 -0.31
N TYR A 122 -4.55 5.91 0.95
CA TYR A 122 -4.44 4.97 2.08
C TYR A 122 -5.74 4.21 2.32
N VAL A 123 -6.86 4.80 1.92
CA VAL A 123 -8.20 4.22 1.99
C VAL A 123 -8.78 4.23 0.58
N LYS A 124 -9.02 3.04 0.01
CA LYS A 124 -9.45 2.86 -1.39
C LYS A 124 -10.83 2.20 -1.52
N ASP A 125 -11.27 1.46 -0.50
CA ASP A 125 -12.52 0.71 -0.46
C ASP A 125 -12.99 0.49 0.99
N CYS A 126 -14.12 -0.22 1.19
CA CYS A 126 -14.69 -0.47 2.53
C CYS A 126 -13.85 -1.39 3.44
N GLY A 127 -12.68 -1.89 2.98
CA GLY A 127 -11.80 -2.82 3.69
C GLY A 127 -12.35 -4.24 3.86
N ASN A 128 -13.63 -4.43 3.53
CA ASN A 128 -14.41 -5.64 3.81
C ASN A 128 -14.77 -6.44 2.56
N HIS A 129 -14.07 -6.20 1.45
CA HIS A 129 -14.22 -6.93 0.19
C HIS A 129 -13.29 -8.13 0.05
N LYS A 130 -12.31 -8.28 0.96
CA LYS A 130 -11.31 -9.36 0.97
C LYS A 130 -11.89 -10.78 0.91
N TYR A 131 -13.18 -10.97 1.13
CA TYR A 131 -13.82 -12.26 1.29
C TYR A 131 -14.84 -12.58 0.19
N GLU A 132 -15.33 -11.58 -0.53
CA GLU A 132 -16.41 -11.73 -1.52
C GLU A 132 -15.86 -11.67 -2.96
N ASP A 133 -14.69 -11.08 -3.18
CA ASP A 133 -14.11 -10.88 -4.53
C ASP A 133 -13.89 -12.18 -5.30
N LEU A 134 -13.60 -13.28 -4.61
CA LEU A 134 -13.16 -14.53 -5.22
C LEU A 134 -14.29 -15.57 -5.38
N LEU A 135 -15.50 -15.27 -4.90
CA LEU A 135 -16.62 -16.22 -4.99
C LEU A 135 -16.95 -16.52 -6.46
N GLY A 136 -17.11 -17.80 -6.79
CA GLY A 136 -17.37 -18.28 -8.15
C GLY A 136 -16.14 -18.36 -9.05
N GLN A 137 -14.99 -17.83 -8.64
CA GLN A 137 -13.76 -17.93 -9.43
C GLN A 137 -13.14 -19.33 -9.35
N LYS A 138 -12.43 -19.71 -10.42
CA LYS A 138 -11.74 -20.99 -10.55
C LYS A 138 -10.22 -20.79 -10.48
N PHE A 139 -9.56 -21.54 -9.61
CA PHE A 139 -8.12 -21.57 -9.40
C PHE A 139 -7.62 -23.01 -9.59
N GLY A 140 -6.98 -23.29 -10.73
CA GLY A 140 -6.64 -24.67 -11.10
C GLY A 140 -7.91 -25.52 -11.25
N GLU A 141 -8.03 -26.58 -10.44
CA GLU A 141 -9.19 -27.45 -10.38
C GLU A 141 -10.18 -27.08 -9.27
N LEU A 142 -9.95 -25.98 -8.55
CA LEU A 142 -10.78 -25.54 -7.43
C LEU A 142 -11.72 -24.40 -7.86
N THR A 143 -13.02 -24.58 -7.63
CA THR A 143 -14.04 -23.55 -7.79
C THR A 143 -14.45 -23.03 -6.42
N ILE A 144 -14.37 -21.73 -6.20
CA ILE A 144 -14.65 -21.12 -4.89
C ILE A 144 -16.16 -20.99 -4.68
N ILE A 145 -16.68 -21.59 -3.61
CA ILE A 145 -18.11 -21.64 -3.31
C ILE A 145 -18.48 -20.59 -2.26
N SER A 146 -17.76 -20.55 -1.15
CA SER A 146 -18.07 -19.67 -0.03
C SER A 146 -16.83 -19.34 0.79
N PHE A 147 -16.94 -18.35 1.66
CA PHE A 147 -15.90 -17.97 2.61
C PHE A 147 -16.36 -18.26 4.04
N ASP A 148 -15.57 -19.04 4.78
CA ASP A 148 -15.77 -19.32 6.19
C ASP A 148 -15.03 -18.28 7.04
N LYS A 149 -15.80 -17.38 7.66
CA LYS A 149 -15.28 -16.29 8.51
C LYS A 149 -14.56 -16.81 9.77
N ASN A 150 -14.94 -17.97 10.30
CA ASN A 150 -14.32 -18.52 11.51
C ASN A 150 -12.95 -19.11 11.22
N ARG A 151 -12.80 -19.76 10.07
CA ARG A 151 -11.53 -20.39 9.63
C ARG A 151 -10.63 -19.46 8.84
N GLU A 152 -11.16 -18.31 8.43
CA GLU A 152 -10.56 -17.38 7.50
C GLU A 152 -10.11 -18.05 6.17
N LYS A 153 -10.92 -18.97 5.66
CA LYS A 153 -10.62 -19.80 4.48
C LYS A 153 -11.80 -19.88 3.52
N TYR A 154 -11.50 -20.06 2.24
CA TYR A 154 -12.48 -20.33 1.20
C TYR A 154 -12.79 -21.82 1.14
N LEU A 155 -14.08 -22.16 1.12
CA LEU A 155 -14.57 -23.48 0.75
C LEU A 155 -14.55 -23.59 -0.78
N CYS A 156 -13.84 -24.59 -1.29
CA CYS A 156 -13.67 -24.82 -2.72
C CYS A 156 -14.19 -26.21 -3.09
N LEU A 157 -14.89 -26.31 -4.23
CA LEU A 157 -15.24 -27.57 -4.88
C LEU A 157 -14.14 -27.92 -5.88
N CYS A 158 -13.53 -29.08 -5.71
CA CYS A 158 -12.55 -29.58 -6.66
C CYS A 158 -13.22 -30.29 -7.83
N SER A 159 -12.56 -30.34 -8.99
CA SER A 159 -13.00 -31.08 -10.18
C SER A 159 -13.33 -32.55 -9.89
N CYS A 160 -12.64 -33.16 -8.92
CA CYS A 160 -12.85 -34.54 -8.46
C CYS A 160 -14.07 -34.71 -7.54
N GLY A 161 -14.85 -33.65 -7.30
CA GLY A 161 -16.05 -33.66 -6.45
C GLY A 161 -15.77 -33.46 -4.96
N LYS A 162 -14.51 -33.40 -4.52
CA LYS A 162 -14.17 -33.20 -3.11
C LYS A 162 -14.15 -31.72 -2.72
N TYR A 163 -14.69 -31.41 -1.54
CA TYR A 163 -14.61 -30.10 -0.93
C TYR A 163 -13.31 -29.92 -0.13
N THR A 164 -12.71 -28.73 -0.19
CA THR A 164 -11.50 -28.38 0.56
C THR A 164 -11.51 -26.93 1.03
N TYR A 165 -10.81 -26.65 2.14
CA TYR A 165 -10.65 -25.30 2.67
C TYR A 165 -9.27 -24.74 2.34
N VAL A 166 -9.22 -23.63 1.62
CA VAL A 166 -7.97 -23.03 1.14
C VAL A 166 -7.88 -21.56 1.54
N SER A 167 -6.69 -21.11 1.94
CA SER A 167 -6.44 -19.70 2.25
C SER A 167 -6.40 -18.85 0.98
N ARG A 168 -6.74 -17.56 1.10
CA ARG A 168 -6.63 -16.58 0.00
C ARG A 168 -5.23 -16.56 -0.62
N SER A 169 -4.20 -16.55 0.23
CA SER A 169 -2.80 -16.51 -0.20
C SER A 169 -2.43 -17.69 -1.09
N ASN A 170 -2.87 -18.91 -0.74
CA ASN A 170 -2.55 -20.12 -1.51
C ASN A 170 -3.30 -20.20 -2.84
N LEU A 171 -4.52 -19.66 -2.90
CA LEU A 171 -5.29 -19.54 -4.15
C LEU A 171 -4.59 -18.57 -5.11
N ILE A 172 -4.23 -17.37 -4.63
CA ILE A 172 -3.61 -16.32 -5.45
C ILE A 172 -2.20 -16.72 -5.91
N SER A 173 -1.39 -17.30 -5.03
CA SER A 173 -0.02 -17.73 -5.36
C SER A 173 0.03 -19.03 -6.17
N GLY A 174 -1.10 -19.72 -6.34
CA GLY A 174 -1.15 -21.02 -7.04
C GLY A 174 -0.53 -22.18 -6.25
N HIS A 175 -0.29 -22.04 -4.95
CA HIS A 175 0.22 -23.14 -4.12
C HIS A 175 -0.81 -24.26 -3.89
N THR A 176 -2.10 -23.98 -4.07
CA THR A 176 -3.16 -24.99 -3.92
C THR A 176 -4.09 -24.93 -5.13
N LEU A 177 -3.93 -25.92 -6.03
CA LEU A 177 -4.66 -26.00 -7.30
C LEU A 177 -5.65 -27.18 -7.35
N SER A 178 -5.67 -28.04 -6.32
CA SER A 178 -6.61 -29.17 -6.19
C SER A 178 -6.87 -29.49 -4.72
N CYS A 179 -7.71 -30.49 -4.44
CA CYS A 179 -7.92 -30.99 -3.07
C CYS A 179 -6.73 -31.82 -2.53
N GLY A 180 -5.59 -31.84 -3.23
CA GLY A 180 -4.39 -32.61 -2.87
C GLY A 180 -4.17 -33.85 -3.74
N HIS A 181 -5.06 -34.16 -4.68
CA HIS A 181 -4.86 -35.32 -5.57
C HIS A 181 -3.79 -35.05 -6.64
N LEU A 182 -3.57 -33.80 -7.06
CA LEU A 182 -2.46 -33.46 -7.96
C LEU A 182 -1.08 -33.61 -7.30
N SER A 183 -0.99 -33.50 -5.96
CA SER A 183 0.28 -33.73 -5.24
C SER A 183 0.67 -35.21 -5.14
N ASN A 184 -0.26 -36.14 -5.37
CA ASN A 184 0.04 -37.59 -5.31
C ASN A 184 0.76 -38.12 -6.55
N GLU A 185 0.88 -37.35 -7.63
CA GLU A 185 1.60 -37.77 -8.83
C GLU A 185 3.11 -37.53 -8.77
N ARG A 186 3.61 -36.76 -7.78
CA ARG A 186 5.05 -36.66 -7.53
C ARG A 186 5.52 -37.88 -6.73
N LYS A 187 5.56 -39.05 -7.39
CA LYS A 187 6.33 -40.19 -6.90
C LYS A 187 7.80 -39.80 -6.93
N TYR A 188 8.30 -39.35 -5.78
CA TYR A 188 9.72 -39.13 -5.60
C TYR A 188 10.45 -40.49 -5.71
N ASN A 189 11.39 -40.61 -6.64
CA ASN A 189 12.19 -41.83 -6.82
C ASN A 189 13.19 -41.97 -5.66
N TYR A 190 12.75 -42.64 -4.60
CA TYR A 190 13.62 -42.99 -3.48
C TYR A 190 14.48 -44.20 -3.85
N VAL A 191 15.79 -44.05 -3.71
CA VAL A 191 16.75 -45.13 -3.87
C VAL A 191 17.45 -45.30 -2.53
N ASP A 192 17.28 -46.48 -1.94
CA ASP A 192 17.89 -46.84 -0.65
C ASP A 192 17.67 -45.75 0.43
N GLY A 193 16.40 -45.32 0.58
CA GLY A 193 15.97 -44.35 1.58
C GLY A 193 16.44 -42.90 1.37
N ALA A 194 17.03 -42.57 0.21
CA ALA A 194 17.46 -41.22 -0.15
C ALA A 194 16.89 -40.80 -1.50
N LEU A 195 16.86 -39.50 -1.76
CA LEU A 195 16.49 -38.94 -3.06
C LEU A 195 17.76 -38.61 -3.85
N PRO A 196 18.09 -39.37 -4.93
CA PRO A 196 19.34 -39.22 -5.65
C PRO A 196 19.62 -37.78 -6.10
N TYR A 197 18.62 -37.10 -6.66
CA TYR A 197 18.74 -35.71 -7.11
C TYR A 197 19.13 -34.71 -5.99
N LEU A 198 18.76 -34.98 -4.73
CA LEU A 198 19.13 -34.09 -3.62
C LEU A 198 20.59 -34.26 -3.16
N LEU A 199 21.21 -35.40 -3.47
CA LEU A 199 22.61 -35.68 -3.15
C LEU A 199 23.54 -34.81 -4.00
N THR A 200 23.19 -34.58 -5.27
CA THR A 200 23.91 -33.75 -6.24
C THR A 200 23.31 -32.36 -6.44
N GLY A 201 22.29 -32.00 -5.66
CA GLY A 201 21.57 -30.75 -5.79
C GLY A 201 22.43 -29.50 -5.62
N LYS A 202 21.99 -28.40 -6.24
CA LYS A 202 22.67 -27.10 -6.25
C LYS A 202 23.02 -26.61 -4.84
N ILE A 203 24.18 -25.98 -4.72
CA ILE A 203 24.65 -25.39 -3.46
C ILE A 203 23.78 -24.15 -3.15
N PRO A 204 23.25 -24.01 -1.93
CA PRO A 204 22.50 -22.82 -1.52
C PRO A 204 23.34 -21.53 -1.61
N SER A 205 22.71 -20.41 -1.97
CA SER A 205 23.39 -19.11 -2.13
C SER A 205 24.02 -18.57 -0.84
N ASN A 206 23.52 -18.98 0.33
CA ASN A 206 24.06 -18.64 1.64
C ASN A 206 25.20 -19.55 2.11
N ASN A 207 25.70 -20.45 1.25
CA ASN A 207 26.86 -21.28 1.54
C ASN A 207 28.15 -20.47 1.37
N THR A 208 28.83 -20.18 2.48
CA THR A 208 30.05 -19.35 2.50
C THR A 208 31.33 -20.15 2.23
N SER A 209 31.30 -21.47 2.37
CA SER A 209 32.49 -22.32 2.18
C SER A 209 32.68 -22.79 0.73
N GLY A 210 31.64 -22.70 -0.10
CA GLY A 210 31.58 -23.30 -1.43
C GLY A 210 31.34 -24.81 -1.43
N VAL A 211 31.16 -25.44 -0.25
CA VAL A 211 30.98 -26.89 -0.13
C VAL A 211 29.91 -27.19 0.91
N ARG A 212 28.88 -27.98 0.55
CA ARG A 212 27.82 -28.39 1.49
C ARG A 212 28.43 -29.21 2.63
N GLY A 213 28.03 -28.93 3.86
CA GLY A 213 28.51 -29.68 5.02
C GLY A 213 29.90 -29.27 5.52
N VAL A 214 30.52 -28.23 4.93
CA VAL A 214 31.78 -27.66 5.42
C VAL A 214 31.53 -26.23 5.88
N SER A 215 31.94 -25.89 7.10
CA SER A 215 31.76 -24.54 7.65
C SER A 215 32.83 -24.20 8.69
N GLN A 216 33.15 -22.92 8.84
CA GLN A 216 34.07 -22.46 9.87
C GLN A 216 33.34 -22.26 11.21
N THR A 217 33.98 -22.65 12.30
CA THR A 217 33.51 -22.44 13.68
C THR A 217 33.94 -21.07 14.20
N LYS A 218 33.33 -20.62 15.30
CA LYS A 218 33.71 -19.37 15.99
C LYS A 218 35.19 -19.32 16.37
N ASN A 219 35.80 -20.47 16.62
CA ASN A 219 37.21 -20.60 17.03
C ASN A 219 38.16 -20.70 15.82
N GLY A 220 37.68 -20.40 14.60
CA GLY A 220 38.48 -20.42 13.37
C GLY A 220 38.74 -21.82 12.76
N LYS A 221 38.43 -22.91 13.47
CA LYS A 221 38.54 -24.29 12.97
C LYS A 221 37.44 -24.62 11.97
N TRP A 222 37.71 -25.53 11.04
CA TRP A 222 36.77 -25.98 10.01
C TRP A 222 36.09 -27.30 10.40
N ILE A 223 34.77 -27.35 10.39
CA ILE A 223 34.03 -28.60 10.61
C ILE A 223 33.54 -29.19 9.30
N SER A 224 33.50 -30.51 9.22
CA SER A 224 32.98 -31.25 8.08
C SER A 224 31.95 -32.28 8.54
N TYR A 225 30.81 -32.34 7.84
CA TYR A 225 29.73 -33.28 8.10
C TYR A 225 28.98 -33.64 6.82
N ILE A 226 28.32 -34.80 6.85
CA ILE A 226 27.41 -35.26 5.80
C ILE A 226 26.12 -35.76 6.45
N THR A 227 24.99 -35.55 5.79
CA THR A 227 23.68 -36.04 6.26
C THR A 227 23.10 -36.96 5.21
N LEU A 228 22.73 -38.17 5.63
CA LEU A 228 22.10 -39.18 4.79
C LEU A 228 21.00 -39.89 5.61
N ARG A 229 19.84 -40.15 5.01
CA ARG A 229 18.71 -40.85 5.67
C ARG A 229 18.34 -40.28 7.04
N ARG A 230 18.28 -38.95 7.14
CA ARG A 230 18.01 -38.20 8.40
C ARG A 230 19.07 -38.41 9.51
N LYS A 231 20.16 -39.13 9.25
CA LYS A 231 21.30 -39.28 10.17
C LYS A 231 22.43 -38.36 9.75
N ARG A 232 22.99 -37.64 10.72
CA ARG A 232 24.16 -36.78 10.53
C ARG A 232 25.43 -37.52 10.92
N TYR A 233 26.40 -37.54 10.02
CA TYR A 233 27.72 -38.11 10.21
C TYR A 233 28.73 -36.96 10.33
N THR A 234 29.35 -36.85 11.49
CA THR A 234 30.41 -35.86 11.73
C THR A 234 31.73 -36.44 11.24
N LEU A 235 32.36 -35.76 10.28
CA LEU A 235 33.58 -36.23 9.61
C LEU A 235 34.85 -35.74 10.30
N GLY A 236 34.73 -34.67 11.08
CA GLY A 236 35.81 -34.17 11.92
C GLY A 236 35.86 -32.65 12.02
N THR A 237 36.84 -32.18 12.78
CA THR A 237 37.21 -30.77 12.90
C THR A 237 38.67 -30.60 12.50
N PHE A 238 38.95 -29.64 11.62
CA PHE A 238 40.21 -29.46 10.92
C PHE A 238 40.73 -28.03 11.14
N LYS A 239 42.05 -27.85 11.00
CA LYS A 239 42.66 -26.50 11.04
C LYS A 239 42.53 -25.79 9.69
N LYS A 240 42.68 -26.52 8.58
CA LYS A 240 42.60 -25.99 7.22
C LYS A 240 41.25 -26.32 6.57
N LYS A 241 40.81 -25.45 5.66
CA LYS A 241 39.54 -25.61 4.93
C LYS A 241 39.62 -26.82 3.99
N GLU A 242 40.77 -27.00 3.35
CA GLU A 242 41.03 -28.02 2.34
C GLU A 242 40.89 -29.43 2.91
N ASP A 243 41.32 -29.63 4.16
CA ASP A 243 41.22 -30.92 4.86
C ASP A 243 39.76 -31.27 5.16
N ALA A 244 38.96 -30.27 5.57
CA ALA A 244 37.53 -30.44 5.80
C ALA A 244 36.78 -30.77 4.49
N ILE A 245 37.17 -30.15 3.37
CA ILE A 245 36.65 -30.45 2.03
C ILE A 245 37.04 -31.87 1.60
N ARG A 246 38.28 -32.29 1.83
CA ARG A 246 38.74 -33.65 1.49
C ARG A 246 37.97 -34.71 2.27
N ALA A 247 37.78 -34.51 3.57
CA ALA A 247 36.96 -35.38 4.40
C ALA A 247 35.51 -35.43 3.88
N ARG A 248 34.96 -34.28 3.45
CA ARG A 248 33.62 -34.20 2.87
C ARG A 248 33.49 -35.02 1.59
N LYS A 249 34.44 -34.88 0.65
CA LYS A 249 34.46 -35.59 -0.64
C LYS A 249 34.57 -37.10 -0.45
N LYS A 250 35.48 -37.55 0.42
CA LYS A 250 35.61 -38.97 0.77
C LYS A 250 34.30 -39.56 1.28
N ALA A 251 33.57 -38.81 2.12
CA ALA A 251 32.27 -39.26 2.61
C ALA A 251 31.18 -39.27 1.53
N GLU A 252 31.26 -38.43 0.49
CA GLU A 252 30.35 -38.50 -0.67
C GLU A 252 30.62 -39.77 -1.50
N GLU A 253 31.89 -40.11 -1.70
CA GLU A 253 32.29 -41.35 -2.37
C GLU A 253 31.77 -42.58 -1.63
N GLU A 254 31.94 -42.63 -0.30
CA GLU A 254 31.51 -43.79 0.50
C GLU A 254 29.99 -43.90 0.68
N LEU A 255 29.28 -42.77 0.84
CA LEU A 255 27.87 -42.79 1.25
C LEU A 255 26.88 -42.41 0.13
N PHE A 256 27.28 -41.56 -0.82
CA PHE A 256 26.37 -41.08 -1.88
C PHE A 256 26.55 -41.86 -3.18
N GLN A 257 27.77 -42.19 -3.61
CA GLN A 257 28.00 -42.88 -4.89
C GLN A 257 27.23 -44.21 -5.03
N PRO A 258 27.18 -45.09 -4.02
CA PRO A 258 26.42 -46.34 -4.16
C PRO A 258 24.91 -46.13 -4.40
N ILE A 259 24.36 -44.99 -3.94
CA ILE A 259 22.96 -44.63 -4.14
C ILE A 259 22.76 -44.05 -5.53
N LEU A 260 23.69 -43.21 -5.99
CA LEU A 260 23.65 -42.60 -7.32
C LEU A 260 23.81 -43.65 -8.43
N GLU A 261 24.71 -44.63 -8.27
CA GLU A 261 24.88 -45.74 -9.20
C GLU A 261 23.61 -46.59 -9.30
N LYS A 262 23.01 -46.95 -8.16
CA LYS A 262 21.72 -47.68 -8.12
C LYS A 262 20.61 -46.90 -8.82
N ALA A 263 20.56 -45.57 -8.64
CA ALA A 263 19.56 -44.72 -9.28
C ALA A 263 19.71 -44.70 -10.80
N ASN A 264 20.94 -44.51 -11.29
CA ASN A 264 21.23 -44.51 -12.73
C ASN A 264 20.92 -45.87 -13.38
N ASN A 265 21.16 -46.97 -12.68
CA ASN A 265 20.83 -48.31 -13.19
C ASN A 265 19.33 -48.58 -13.26
N GLN A 266 18.52 -47.95 -12.40
CA GLN A 266 17.05 -48.07 -12.42
C GLN A 266 16.39 -47.23 -13.53
N GLU A 267 17.03 -46.17 -14.02
CA GLU A 267 16.53 -45.36 -15.13
C GLU A 267 16.87 -45.93 -16.52
N ASN A 268 17.80 -46.89 -16.60
CA ASN A 268 18.26 -47.53 -17.84
C ASN A 268 17.64 -48.93 -18.10
N LEU A 269 16.61 -49.30 -17.34
CA LEU A 269 15.83 -50.54 -17.43
C LEU A 269 14.36 -50.20 -17.75
#